data_AF-A0A0S9CN71-F1
#
_entry.id   AF-A0A0S9CN71-F1
#
_cell.length_a   1.000
_cell.length_b   1.000
_cell.length_c   1.000
_cell.angle_alpha   90.00
_cell.angle_beta   90.00
_cell.angle_gamma   90.00
#
_symmetry.space_group_name_H-M   'P 1'
#
loop_
_entity.id
_entity.type
_entity.pdbx_description
1 polymer ?
#
loop_
_entity_poly.entity_id
_entity_poly.type
_entity_poly.pdbx_seq_one_letter_code
_entity_poly.pdbx_strand_id
1 'polypeptide(L)'
;MRTKPLTRTTALIVFTAVIFGTAASCNPGQSESAIQLTRGAASKVFGSLGRETGEIKAATSVVPDLAARYGASADEVAAVAATADNYQGWRLPQQRIDRMVAAAENAKDNAAVSAGVDVACDWMAGDISTPDAFNESVAAAAAGMLQSDADAFRDATVDLADDLAEIKAEGSPADKAAAVWLCYAYGVVPAG
;
A
#
# COMPACT_ATOMS: atom_id res chain seq x y z
N MET A 1 -3.45 80.95 -1.02
CA MET A 1 -3.89 81.06 -2.44
C MET A 1 -3.41 79.78 -3.12
N ARG A 2 -4.20 78.72 -3.23
CA ARG A 2 -5.29 78.47 -4.21
C ARG A 2 -4.86 78.75 -5.65
N THR A 3 -4.42 77.69 -6.34
CA THR A 3 -4.48 77.57 -7.80
C THR A 3 -5.00 76.16 -8.14
N LYS A 4 -6.32 76.07 -8.35
CA LYS A 4 -6.96 75.16 -9.32
C LYS A 4 -7.15 75.99 -10.62
N PRO A 5 -7.67 75.45 -11.74
CA PRO A 5 -7.89 74.06 -12.20
C PRO A 5 -7.29 73.86 -13.62
N LEU A 6 -7.44 72.67 -14.24
CA LEU A 6 -7.84 72.61 -15.66
C LEU A 6 -8.31 71.21 -16.08
N THR A 7 -9.49 71.27 -16.69
CA THR A 7 -10.36 70.29 -17.33
C THR A 7 -9.76 69.67 -18.59
N ARG A 8 -10.14 68.43 -18.93
CA ARG A 8 -10.49 67.90 -20.28
C ARG A 8 -10.67 66.38 -20.16
N THR A 9 -11.88 65.83 -20.22
CA THR A 9 -12.66 65.48 -21.43
C THR A 9 -11.86 64.61 -22.40
N THR A 10 -12.29 63.36 -22.64
CA THR A 10 -12.73 62.81 -23.96
C THR A 10 -12.73 61.27 -24.00
N ALA A 11 -13.79 60.74 -24.64
CA ALA A 11 -13.94 59.48 -25.38
C ALA A 11 -14.08 58.12 -24.67
N LEU A 12 -15.36 57.76 -24.50
CA LEU A 12 -16.03 56.56 -25.04
C LEU A 12 -15.23 55.69 -26.04
N ILE A 13 -15.03 54.41 -25.72
CA ILE A 13 -15.08 53.30 -26.68
C ILE A 13 -15.77 52.10 -26.02
N VAL A 14 -16.91 51.71 -26.60
CA VAL A 14 -17.63 50.46 -26.33
C VAL A 14 -17.01 49.40 -27.24
N PHE A 15 -16.54 48.28 -26.67
CA PHE A 15 -16.28 47.05 -27.40
C PHE A 15 -17.00 45.90 -26.70
N THR A 16 -18.14 45.51 -27.27
CA THR A 16 -18.89 44.33 -26.86
C THR A 16 -18.21 43.10 -27.47
N ALA A 17 -17.42 42.38 -26.68
CA ALA A 17 -16.95 41.04 -27.03
C ALA A 17 -17.85 40.01 -26.34
N VAL A 18 -18.78 39.45 -27.10
CA VAL A 18 -19.49 38.22 -26.74
C VAL A 18 -18.49 37.08 -26.91
N ILE A 19 -18.08 36.47 -25.79
CA ILE A 19 -17.40 35.17 -25.80
C ILE A 19 -18.33 34.18 -25.09
N PHE A 20 -18.98 33.33 -25.88
CA PHE A 20 -19.48 32.05 -25.42
C PHE A 20 -18.26 31.20 -25.04
N GLY A 21 -18.03 31.05 -23.74
CA GLY A 21 -17.12 30.08 -23.18
C GLY A 21 -17.90 29.26 -22.17
N THR A 22 -18.20 28.01 -22.53
CA THR A 22 -18.78 26.99 -21.66
C THR A 22 -18.00 26.91 -20.36
N ALA A 23 -18.51 27.52 -19.29
CA ALA A 23 -18.01 27.29 -17.96
C ALA A 23 -18.19 25.80 -17.69
N ALA A 24 -17.04 25.15 -17.49
CA ALA A 24 -16.92 23.75 -17.17
C ALA A 24 -17.96 23.37 -16.12
N SER A 25 -18.69 22.29 -16.40
CA SER A 25 -19.35 21.50 -15.38
C SER A 25 -18.27 21.05 -14.39
N CYS A 26 -18.02 21.83 -13.34
CA CYS A 26 -17.35 21.37 -12.14
C CYS A 26 -18.25 20.28 -11.56
N ASN A 27 -18.01 19.05 -11.96
CA ASN A 27 -18.43 17.91 -11.18
C ASN A 27 -17.43 17.87 -10.02
N PRO A 28 -17.81 18.20 -8.76
CA PRO A 28 -16.97 17.86 -7.63
C PRO A 28 -17.13 16.35 -7.48
N GLY A 29 -16.45 15.58 -8.34
CA GLY A 29 -16.12 14.21 -8.02
C GLY A 29 -15.42 14.30 -6.68
N GLN A 30 -16.10 13.85 -5.64
CA GLN A 30 -15.52 13.64 -4.33
C GLN A 30 -14.19 12.92 -4.59
N SER A 31 -13.08 13.64 -4.47
CA SER A 31 -11.80 12.98 -4.31
C SER A 31 -11.95 12.23 -3.00
N GLU A 32 -12.27 10.93 -3.08
CA GLU A 32 -12.10 10.04 -1.95
C GLU A 32 -10.71 10.35 -1.40
N SER A 33 -10.66 10.84 -0.17
CA SER A 33 -9.39 11.02 0.50
C SER A 33 -8.74 9.65 0.53
N ALA A 34 -7.59 9.52 -0.12
CA ALA A 34 -6.85 8.27 -0.21
C ALA A 34 -5.53 8.47 0.52
N ILE A 35 -5.18 7.50 1.35
CA ILE A 35 -3.89 7.42 2.00
C ILE A 35 -2.98 6.62 1.09
N GLN A 36 -1.82 7.19 0.77
CA GLN A 36 -0.87 6.61 -0.17
C GLN A 36 0.36 6.12 0.58
N LEU A 37 0.76 4.88 0.29
CA LEU A 37 2.02 4.33 0.75
C LEU A 37 3.20 5.06 0.10
N THR A 38 4.28 5.25 0.83
CA THR A 38 5.51 5.83 0.29
C THR A 38 6.01 5.11 -0.96
N ARG A 39 6.59 5.88 -1.89
CA ARG A 39 7.04 5.36 -3.18
C ARG A 39 8.05 4.22 -3.03
N GLY A 40 8.98 4.28 -2.07
CA GLY A 40 9.98 3.23 -1.91
C GLY A 40 9.38 1.88 -1.52
N ALA A 41 8.44 1.87 -0.57
CA ALA A 41 7.73 0.72 -0.08
C ALA A 41 6.83 0.14 -1.17
N ALA A 42 6.09 1.00 -1.90
CA ALA A 42 5.33 0.57 -3.06
C ALA A 42 6.24 -0.06 -4.14
N SER A 43 7.36 0.59 -4.49
CA SER A 43 8.31 0.06 -5.47
C SER A 43 8.89 -1.30 -5.07
N LYS A 44 9.13 -1.55 -3.77
CA LYS A 44 9.55 -2.87 -3.30
C LYS A 44 8.48 -3.93 -3.53
N VAL A 45 7.23 -3.64 -3.18
CA VAL A 45 6.09 -4.55 -3.40
C VAL A 45 5.97 -4.89 -4.89
N PHE A 46 5.97 -3.89 -5.78
CA PHE A 46 5.92 -4.13 -7.22
C PHE A 46 7.12 -4.96 -7.71
N GLY A 47 8.32 -4.68 -7.22
CA GLY A 47 9.52 -5.46 -7.55
C GLY A 47 9.42 -6.92 -7.12
N SER A 48 8.97 -7.18 -5.88
CA SER A 48 8.73 -8.53 -5.36
C SER A 48 7.65 -9.29 -6.14
N LEU A 49 6.76 -8.59 -6.82
CA LEU A 49 5.68 -9.17 -7.63
C LEU A 49 5.98 -9.17 -9.15
N GLY A 50 7.21 -8.83 -9.56
CA GLY A 50 7.65 -8.85 -10.96
C GLY A 50 7.10 -7.72 -11.83
N ARG A 51 6.81 -6.57 -11.23
CA ARG A 51 6.26 -5.38 -11.91
C ARG A 51 7.25 -4.22 -11.83
N GLU A 52 7.16 -3.29 -12.78
CA GLU A 52 8.09 -2.17 -12.85
C GLU A 52 7.85 -1.12 -11.76
N THR A 53 6.67 -0.49 -11.72
CA THR A 53 6.32 0.53 -10.71
C THR A 53 4.80 0.72 -10.61
N GLY A 54 4.35 1.37 -9.54
CA GLY A 54 2.97 1.82 -9.38
C GLY A 54 2.75 2.55 -8.05
N GLU A 55 1.51 2.93 -7.79
CA GLU A 55 1.10 3.56 -6.52
C GLU A 55 0.18 2.62 -5.76
N ILE A 56 0.37 2.54 -4.43
CA ILE A 56 -0.49 1.78 -3.54
C ILE A 56 -1.26 2.79 -2.69
N LYS A 57 -2.59 2.78 -2.84
CA LYS A 57 -3.51 3.71 -2.17
C LYS A 57 -4.60 2.92 -1.47
N ALA A 58 -5.00 3.38 -0.29
CA ALA A 58 -6.20 2.92 0.41
C ALA A 58 -7.15 4.10 0.55
N ALA A 59 -8.43 3.91 0.24
CA ALA A 59 -9.44 4.91 0.57
C ALA A 59 -9.49 5.10 2.09
N THR A 60 -9.60 6.35 2.59
CA THR A 60 -9.68 6.60 4.04
C THR A 60 -10.84 5.84 4.69
N SER A 61 -11.91 5.56 3.94
CA SER A 61 -13.06 4.77 4.36
C SER A 61 -12.73 3.30 4.68
N VAL A 62 -11.69 2.70 4.06
CA VAL A 62 -11.33 1.29 4.28
C VAL A 62 -10.31 1.10 5.40
N VAL A 63 -9.61 2.16 5.81
CA VAL A 63 -8.54 2.09 6.81
C VAL A 63 -9.03 1.59 8.18
N PRO A 64 -10.21 1.97 8.70
CA PRO A 64 -10.71 1.44 9.96
C PRO A 64 -10.91 -0.08 9.95
N ASP A 65 -11.51 -0.62 8.89
CA ASP A 65 -11.75 -2.06 8.76
C ASP A 65 -10.43 -2.83 8.60
N LEU A 66 -9.52 -2.26 7.80
CA LEU A 66 -8.18 -2.80 7.62
C LEU A 66 -7.42 -2.84 8.96
N ALA A 67 -7.43 -1.74 9.72
CA ALA A 67 -6.77 -1.68 11.02
C ALA A 67 -7.38 -2.66 12.02
N ALA A 68 -8.71 -2.79 12.04
CA ALA A 68 -9.42 -3.71 12.92
C ALA A 68 -9.06 -5.18 12.67
N ARG A 69 -8.95 -5.61 11.41
CA ARG A 69 -8.58 -6.99 11.03
C ARG A 69 -7.26 -7.44 11.68
N TYR A 70 -6.29 -6.53 11.78
CA TYR A 70 -4.96 -6.84 12.31
C TYR A 70 -4.73 -6.35 13.76
N GLY A 71 -5.74 -5.74 14.39
CA GLY A 71 -5.62 -5.23 15.76
C GLY A 71 -4.74 -3.98 15.89
N ALA A 72 -4.76 -3.09 14.89
CA ALA A 72 -4.04 -1.82 14.86
C ALA A 72 -4.98 -0.60 15.02
N SER A 73 -4.39 0.58 15.26
CA SER A 73 -5.11 1.86 15.25
C SER A 73 -5.23 2.40 13.82
N ALA A 74 -6.44 2.81 13.41
CA ALA A 74 -6.67 3.42 12.10
C ALA A 74 -5.85 4.71 11.91
N ASP A 75 -5.70 5.51 12.96
CA ASP A 75 -4.92 6.76 12.92
C ASP A 75 -3.43 6.48 12.70
N GLU A 76 -2.90 5.45 13.35
CA GLU A 76 -1.50 5.03 13.17
C GLU A 76 -1.27 4.41 11.79
N VAL A 77 -2.22 3.60 11.31
CA VAL A 77 -2.18 3.08 9.92
C VAL A 77 -2.14 4.24 8.93
N ALA A 78 -2.99 5.26 9.10
CA ALA A 78 -2.96 6.44 8.24
C ALA A 78 -1.62 7.19 8.31
N ALA A 79 -1.04 7.34 9.50
CA ALA A 79 0.20 8.07 9.73
C ALA A 79 1.45 7.35 9.16
N VAL A 80 1.56 6.04 9.37
CA VAL A 80 2.73 5.24 8.96
C VAL A 80 2.85 5.11 7.44
N ALA A 81 1.76 5.23 6.68
CA ALA A 81 1.77 5.19 5.23
C ALA A 81 2.82 6.11 4.60
N ALA A 82 3.02 7.29 5.18
CA ALA A 82 3.95 8.33 4.70
C ALA A 82 5.41 8.12 5.14
N THR A 83 5.70 7.13 5.99
CA THR A 83 7.04 6.89 6.56
C THR A 83 7.53 5.45 6.44
N ALA A 84 6.73 4.56 5.84
CA ALA A 84 7.00 3.13 5.72
C ALA A 84 8.39 2.79 5.16
N ASP A 85 8.92 3.58 4.21
CA ASP A 85 10.25 3.38 3.61
C ASP A 85 11.38 3.22 4.64
N ASN A 86 11.28 3.94 5.76
CA ASN A 86 12.35 4.04 6.76
C ASN A 86 12.00 3.30 8.06
N TYR A 87 10.84 2.66 8.12
CA TYR A 87 10.32 2.11 9.37
C TYR A 87 10.75 0.65 9.56
N GLN A 88 11.24 0.30 10.75
CA GLN A 88 11.77 -1.05 11.01
C GLN A 88 10.68 -2.13 10.94
N GLY A 89 9.47 -1.86 11.43
CA GLY A 89 8.33 -2.77 11.32
C GLY A 89 7.91 -3.09 9.87
N TRP A 90 8.37 -2.33 8.88
CA TRP A 90 8.25 -2.69 7.46
C TRP A 90 9.46 -3.50 6.97
N ARG A 91 10.66 -3.05 7.32
CA ARG A 91 11.92 -3.57 6.77
C ARG A 91 12.22 -5.02 7.16
N LEU A 92 11.83 -5.45 8.35
CA LEU A 92 12.07 -6.83 8.81
C LEU A 92 11.18 -7.83 8.04
N PRO A 93 9.85 -7.69 8.05
CA PRO A 93 8.96 -8.50 7.19
C PRO A 93 9.36 -8.51 5.72
N GLN A 94 9.73 -7.35 5.15
CA GLN A 94 10.15 -7.27 3.74
C GLN A 94 11.37 -8.14 3.43
N GLN A 95 12.33 -8.29 4.35
CA GLN A 95 13.48 -9.18 4.14
C GLN A 95 13.06 -10.66 4.06
N ARG A 96 11.97 -11.04 4.72
CA ARG A 96 11.43 -12.40 4.63
C ARG A 96 10.82 -12.62 3.25
N ILE A 97 10.12 -11.61 2.75
CA ILE A 97 9.55 -11.60 1.40
C ILE A 97 10.66 -11.64 0.34
N ASP A 98 11.76 -10.92 0.53
CA ASP A 98 12.91 -10.97 -0.39
C ASP A 98 13.50 -12.40 -0.49
N ARG A 99 13.45 -13.20 0.59
CA ARG A 99 13.81 -14.63 0.55
C ARG A 99 12.77 -15.48 -0.18
N MET A 100 11.47 -15.17 -0.04
CA MET A 100 10.43 -15.83 -0.83
C MET A 100 10.62 -15.58 -2.32
N VAL A 101 10.94 -14.34 -2.71
CA VAL A 101 11.24 -13.97 -4.10
C VAL A 101 12.40 -14.80 -4.62
N ALA A 102 13.50 -14.89 -3.87
CA ALA A 102 14.66 -15.69 -4.27
C ALA A 102 14.34 -17.19 -4.46
N ALA A 103 13.40 -17.73 -3.68
CA ALA A 103 12.92 -19.10 -3.86
C ALA A 103 11.97 -19.24 -5.06
N ALA A 104 11.11 -18.26 -5.30
CA ALA A 104 10.09 -18.27 -6.35
C ALA A 104 10.62 -17.90 -7.75
N GLU A 105 11.74 -17.18 -7.86
CA GLU A 105 12.37 -16.78 -9.14
C GLU A 105 12.62 -17.97 -10.06
N ASN A 106 12.95 -19.14 -9.49
CA ASN A 106 13.19 -20.38 -10.23
C ASN A 106 11.91 -20.98 -10.85
N ALA A 107 10.73 -20.64 -10.30
CA ALA A 107 9.42 -21.14 -10.75
C ALA A 107 8.72 -20.19 -11.76
N LYS A 108 9.28 -18.99 -11.99
CA LYS A 108 8.69 -17.93 -12.84
C LYS A 108 7.28 -17.48 -12.44
N ASP A 109 6.93 -17.64 -11.16
CA ASP A 109 5.61 -17.27 -10.70
C ASP A 109 5.70 -16.42 -9.42
N ASN A 110 5.75 -15.10 -9.61
CA ASN A 110 5.69 -14.18 -8.48
C ASN A 110 4.31 -14.20 -7.80
N ALA A 111 3.31 -14.89 -8.36
CA ALA A 111 2.05 -15.14 -7.66
C ALA A 111 2.24 -16.01 -6.41
N ALA A 112 3.26 -16.88 -6.40
CA ALA A 112 3.62 -17.61 -5.20
C ALA A 112 4.02 -16.66 -4.06
N VAL A 113 4.78 -15.59 -4.36
CA VAL A 113 5.18 -14.59 -3.36
C VAL A 113 3.95 -13.90 -2.76
N SER A 114 3.02 -13.43 -3.60
CA SER A 114 1.76 -12.86 -3.12
C SER A 114 0.99 -13.84 -2.24
N ALA A 115 0.85 -15.09 -2.68
CA ALA A 115 0.14 -16.12 -1.93
C ALA A 115 0.83 -16.46 -0.60
N GLY A 116 2.16 -16.51 -0.55
CA GLY A 116 2.91 -16.73 0.70
C GLY A 116 2.74 -15.58 1.69
N VAL A 117 2.76 -14.34 1.20
CA VAL A 117 2.47 -13.15 2.02
C VAL A 117 1.04 -13.18 2.53
N ASP A 118 0.06 -13.52 1.68
CA ASP A 118 -1.34 -13.64 2.08
C ASP A 118 -1.51 -14.67 3.21
N VAL A 119 -0.84 -15.83 3.11
CA VAL A 119 -0.88 -16.86 4.17
C VAL A 119 -0.31 -16.33 5.49
N ALA A 120 0.82 -15.63 5.47
CA ALA A 120 1.40 -15.04 6.68
C ALA A 120 0.52 -13.93 7.27
N CYS A 121 -0.14 -13.15 6.42
CA CYS A 121 -1.06 -12.10 6.83
C CYS A 121 -2.38 -12.67 7.37
N ASP A 122 -2.91 -13.75 6.81
CA ASP A 122 -4.09 -14.44 7.32
C ASP A 122 -3.80 -15.13 8.66
N TRP A 123 -2.58 -15.67 8.84
CA TRP A 123 -2.10 -16.12 10.15
C TRP A 123 -2.05 -14.98 11.17
N MET A 124 -1.46 -13.84 10.80
CA MET A 124 -1.43 -12.65 11.65
C MET A 124 -2.84 -12.17 11.99
N ALA A 125 -3.76 -12.13 11.03
CA ALA A 125 -5.16 -11.74 11.26
C ALA A 125 -5.89 -12.71 12.21
N GLY A 126 -5.51 -13.99 12.18
CA GLY A 126 -6.18 -15.08 12.89
C GLY A 126 -7.21 -15.81 12.03
N ASP A 127 -7.24 -15.53 10.73
CA ASP A 127 -8.09 -16.20 9.73
C ASP A 127 -7.57 -17.65 9.49
N ILE A 128 -6.26 -17.84 9.56
CA ILE A 128 -5.61 -19.15 9.72
C ILE A 128 -5.15 -19.27 11.18
N SER A 129 -5.71 -20.24 11.91
CA SER A 129 -5.46 -20.39 13.35
C SER A 129 -4.88 -21.74 13.75
N THR A 130 -4.58 -22.62 12.79
CA THR A 130 -4.00 -23.95 13.06
C THR A 130 -2.75 -24.18 12.21
N PRO A 131 -1.72 -24.86 12.76
CA PRO A 131 -0.52 -25.20 12.00
C PRO A 131 -0.82 -26.02 10.74
N ASP A 132 -1.82 -26.91 10.77
CA ASP A 132 -2.17 -27.74 9.62
C ASP A 132 -2.73 -26.89 8.46
N ALA A 133 -3.68 -25.98 8.76
CA ALA A 133 -4.22 -25.06 7.75
C ALA A 133 -3.13 -24.14 7.19
N PHE A 134 -2.22 -23.65 8.04
CA PHE A 134 -1.08 -22.86 7.60
C PHE A 134 -0.19 -23.64 6.63
N ASN A 135 0.23 -24.85 7.00
CA ASN A 135 1.09 -25.67 6.15
C ASN A 135 0.40 -26.06 4.84
N GLU A 136 -0.92 -26.32 4.85
CA GLU A 136 -1.69 -26.59 3.64
C GLU A 136 -1.70 -25.39 2.69
N SER A 137 -1.96 -24.17 3.21
CA SER A 137 -1.95 -22.96 2.39
C SER A 137 -0.56 -22.61 1.85
N VAL A 138 0.50 -22.80 2.64
CA VAL A 138 1.89 -22.64 2.16
C VAL A 138 2.20 -23.66 1.06
N ALA A 139 1.82 -24.93 1.23
CA ALA A 139 2.04 -25.95 0.22
C ALA A 139 1.29 -25.63 -1.09
N ALA A 140 0.08 -25.07 -1.00
CA ALA A 140 -0.67 -24.60 -2.16
C ALA A 140 0.03 -23.42 -2.85
N ALA A 141 0.56 -22.46 -2.10
CA ALA A 141 1.31 -21.33 -2.63
C ALA A 141 2.62 -21.74 -3.33
N ALA A 142 3.28 -22.80 -2.82
CA ALA A 142 4.52 -23.33 -3.38
C ALA A 142 4.31 -24.37 -4.51
N ALA A 143 3.06 -24.57 -4.98
CA ALA A 143 2.75 -25.60 -5.96
C ALA A 143 3.54 -25.39 -7.27
N GLY A 144 4.24 -26.45 -7.70
CA GLY A 144 5.05 -26.42 -8.92
C GLY A 144 6.50 -25.99 -8.73
N MET A 145 6.90 -25.59 -7.52
CA MET A 145 8.31 -25.38 -7.17
C MET A 145 9.07 -26.71 -7.06
N LEU A 146 10.39 -26.66 -7.28
CA LEU A 146 11.27 -27.76 -6.90
C LEU A 146 11.25 -27.93 -5.38
N GLN A 147 11.43 -29.15 -4.87
CA GLN A 147 11.35 -29.43 -3.43
C GLN A 147 12.24 -28.49 -2.60
N SER A 148 13.49 -28.26 -3.03
CA SER A 148 14.42 -27.37 -2.33
C SER A 148 13.94 -25.91 -2.29
N ASP A 149 13.28 -25.45 -3.36
CA ASP A 149 12.74 -24.09 -3.45
C ASP A 149 11.46 -23.97 -2.62
N ALA A 150 10.60 -25.00 -2.64
CA ALA A 150 9.41 -25.08 -1.80
C ALA A 150 9.75 -25.08 -0.30
N ASP A 151 10.81 -25.80 0.10
CA ASP A 151 11.29 -25.81 1.48
C ASP A 151 11.79 -24.40 1.90
N ALA A 152 12.60 -23.76 1.06
CA ALA A 152 13.09 -22.40 1.31
C ALA A 152 11.97 -21.36 1.35
N PHE A 153 10.98 -21.49 0.44
CA PHE A 153 9.80 -20.66 0.40
C PHE A 153 8.94 -20.84 1.65
N ARG A 154 8.74 -22.08 2.10
CA ARG A 154 8.03 -22.40 3.34
C ARG A 154 8.72 -21.78 4.55
N ASP A 155 10.03 -21.96 4.69
CA ASP A 155 10.79 -21.39 5.80
C ASP A 155 10.69 -19.85 5.81
N ALA A 156 10.76 -19.22 4.64
CA ALA A 156 10.58 -17.77 4.52
C ALA A 156 9.16 -17.32 4.92
N THR A 157 8.14 -18.13 4.63
CA THR A 157 6.73 -17.86 4.98
C THR A 157 6.46 -18.05 6.46
N VAL A 158 7.03 -19.08 7.08
CA VAL A 158 7.00 -19.28 8.53
C VAL A 158 7.66 -18.10 9.24
N ASP A 159 8.88 -17.74 8.85
CA ASP A 159 9.60 -16.61 9.46
C ASP A 159 8.83 -15.28 9.31
N LEU A 160 8.14 -15.06 8.18
CA LEU A 160 7.28 -13.88 8.01
C LEU A 160 6.07 -13.92 8.95
N ALA A 161 5.41 -15.08 9.05
CA ALA A 161 4.24 -15.26 9.91
C ALA A 161 4.59 -15.07 11.40
N ASP A 162 5.75 -15.57 11.83
CA ASP A 162 6.28 -15.40 13.18
C ASP A 162 6.61 -13.92 13.46
N ASP A 163 7.34 -13.25 12.57
CA ASP A 163 7.66 -11.82 12.69
C ASP A 163 6.36 -10.97 12.79
N LEU A 164 5.34 -11.27 11.96
CA LEU A 164 4.06 -10.56 11.96
C LEU A 164 3.23 -10.85 13.23
N ALA A 165 3.26 -12.08 13.72
CA ALA A 165 2.59 -12.45 14.97
C ALA A 165 3.25 -11.77 16.18
N GLU A 166 4.58 -11.70 16.22
CA GLU A 166 5.34 -10.97 17.24
C GLU A 166 5.00 -9.47 17.18
N ILE A 167 4.99 -8.85 15.99
CA ILE A 167 4.57 -7.46 15.81
C ILE A 167 3.13 -7.24 16.32
N LYS A 168 2.20 -8.15 16.02
CA LYS A 168 0.80 -8.05 16.48
C LYS A 168 0.72 -8.13 18.01
N ALA A 169 1.49 -9.01 18.64
CA ALA A 169 1.47 -9.22 20.08
C ALA A 169 2.18 -8.09 20.84
N GLU A 170 3.41 -7.76 20.44
CA GLU A 170 4.36 -6.98 21.25
C GLU A 170 4.84 -5.68 20.57
N GLY A 171 4.59 -5.54 19.26
CA GLY A 171 5.00 -4.37 18.49
C GLY A 171 4.38 -3.06 18.97
N SER A 172 5.07 -1.95 18.72
CA SER A 172 4.51 -0.62 18.96
C SER A 172 3.29 -0.37 18.06
N PRO A 173 2.45 0.64 18.35
CA PRO A 173 1.33 0.99 17.48
C PRO A 173 1.75 1.23 16.01
N ALA A 174 2.92 1.81 15.80
CA ALA A 174 3.48 2.04 14.47
C ALA A 174 4.00 0.74 13.80
N ASP A 175 4.49 -0.24 14.56
CA ASP A 175 4.85 -1.57 14.03
C ASP A 175 3.62 -2.31 13.51
N LYS A 176 2.54 -2.31 14.29
CA LYS A 176 1.27 -2.91 13.88
C LYS A 176 0.71 -2.22 12.63
N ALA A 177 0.79 -0.89 12.58
CA ALA A 177 0.38 -0.11 11.43
C ALA A 177 1.23 -0.39 10.17
N ALA A 178 2.54 -0.59 10.32
CA ALA A 178 3.42 -0.96 9.21
C ALA A 178 3.11 -2.37 8.68
N ALA A 179 2.86 -3.33 9.57
CA ALA A 179 2.45 -4.69 9.21
C ALA A 179 1.11 -4.70 8.46
N VAL A 180 0.15 -3.88 8.90
CA VAL A 180 -1.13 -3.68 8.19
C VAL A 180 -0.91 -3.20 6.76
N TRP A 181 -0.06 -2.19 6.57
CA TRP A 181 0.27 -1.69 5.22
C TRP A 181 0.96 -2.73 4.36
N LEU A 182 1.82 -3.55 4.95
CA LEU A 182 2.50 -4.62 4.24
C LEU A 182 1.48 -5.64 3.73
N CYS A 183 0.60 -6.13 4.60
CA CYS A 183 -0.46 -7.06 4.22
C CYS A 183 -1.41 -6.47 3.16
N TYR A 184 -1.83 -5.21 3.34
CA TYR A 184 -2.66 -4.53 2.35
C TYR A 184 -1.95 -4.41 0.99
N ALA A 185 -0.69 -4.00 0.99
CA ALA A 185 0.06 -3.73 -0.24
C ALA A 185 0.23 -4.97 -1.11
N TYR A 186 0.58 -6.11 -0.52
CA TYR A 186 0.69 -7.37 -1.27
C TYR A 186 -0.69 -7.92 -1.69
N GLY A 187 -1.74 -7.70 -0.89
CA GLY A 187 -3.10 -8.16 -1.23
C GLY A 187 -3.80 -7.38 -2.34
N VAL A 188 -3.43 -6.12 -2.62
CA VAL A 188 -4.08 -5.28 -3.64
C VAL A 188 -3.28 -5.14 -4.94
N VAL A 189 -2.03 -5.57 -4.96
CA VAL A 189 -1.20 -5.55 -6.17
C VAL A 189 -1.29 -6.91 -6.85
N PRO A 190 -1.91 -7.02 -8.04
CA PRO A 190 -2.01 -8.30 -8.72
C PRO A 190 -0.63 -8.80 -9.16
N ALA A 191 -0.31 -10.04 -8.82
CA ALA A 191 0.89 -10.73 -9.28
C ALA A 191 0.98 -10.76 -10.82
N GLY A 192 2.22 -10.69 -11.33
CA GLY A 192 2.52 -10.52 -12.75
C GLY A 192 2.83 -11.77 -13.53
#